data_AF-A0A565A5L6-F1
#
_entry.id   AF-A0A565A5L6-F1
#
_cell.length_a   1.000
_cell.length_b   1.000
_cell.length_c   1.000
_cell.angle_alpha   90.00
_cell.angle_beta   90.00
_cell.angle_gamma   90.00
#
_symmetry.space_group_name_H-M   'P 1'
#
loop_
_entity.id
_entity.type
_entity.pdbx_description
1 polymer ?
#
loop_
_entity_poly.entity_id
_entity_poly.type
_entity_poly.pdbx_seq_one_letter_code
_entity_poly.pdbx_strand_id
1 'polypeptide(L)'
;CTFGKSLDIIYNHEIKNNTIFNRSLAKHEIQRNLKYQSHRENLYDNKMNKNMKDDHNNKPTYEYLKKGLNELESYKKNYNNRYAKKKGLSKLDCYSEKKVFDKIDEIYELSRKVNNSKKALKKKLYKKFGYRHIFFSLLPLFGIILHVLFSKIGPFKKYCPSDCGNTHNVSSETDITKIHSQAGFELAKINTAKAQTIIILHDLFFVTLCIAVITVTIYILIKFVKNQGLKSGKGKMNMKEYCKLCKDLMNNKIN
;
A
#
# COMPACT_ATOMS: atom_id res chain seq x y z
N CYS A 1 18.64 -27.74 -29.11
CA CYS A 1 19.08 -26.37 -28.75
C CYS A 1 18.08 -25.29 -29.19
N THR A 2 16.82 -25.42 -28.78
CA THR A 2 15.68 -24.56 -29.18
C THR A 2 15.16 -23.69 -28.03
N PHE A 3 15.55 -24.01 -26.79
CA PHE A 3 15.12 -23.33 -25.57
C PHE A 3 15.84 -21.98 -25.34
N GLY A 4 17.13 -21.88 -25.66
CA GLY A 4 17.89 -20.63 -25.54
C GLY A 4 17.38 -19.53 -26.47
N LYS A 5 17.01 -19.88 -27.71
CA LYS A 5 16.44 -18.92 -28.67
C LYS A 5 15.05 -18.41 -28.22
N SER A 6 14.27 -19.22 -27.51
CA SER A 6 12.98 -18.80 -26.95
C SER A 6 13.13 -17.81 -25.80
N LEU A 7 14.17 -17.98 -24.96
CA LEU A 7 14.41 -17.09 -23.82
C LEU A 7 14.87 -15.70 -24.27
N ASP A 8 15.75 -15.63 -25.27
CA ASP A 8 16.22 -14.35 -25.81
C ASP A 8 15.09 -13.57 -26.50
N ILE A 9 14.12 -14.26 -27.13
CA ILE A 9 12.96 -13.61 -27.74
C ILE A 9 12.04 -13.01 -26.65
N ILE A 10 11.81 -13.73 -25.54
CA ILE A 10 10.98 -13.25 -24.42
C ILE A 10 11.65 -12.07 -23.73
N TYR A 11 12.96 -12.17 -23.46
CA TYR A 11 13.72 -11.10 -22.80
C TYR A 11 13.79 -9.83 -23.64
N ASN A 12 14.01 -9.96 -24.95
CA ASN A 12 14.01 -8.82 -25.87
C ASN A 12 12.61 -8.21 -26.04
N HIS A 13 11.55 -9.03 -25.98
CA HIS A 13 10.17 -8.53 -26.01
C HIS A 13 9.82 -7.77 -24.73
N GLU A 14 10.26 -8.23 -23.55
CA GLU A 14 10.10 -7.52 -22.28
C GLU A 14 10.87 -6.20 -22.25
N ILE A 15 12.12 -6.18 -22.71
CA ILE A 15 12.91 -4.94 -22.81
C ILE A 15 12.24 -3.95 -23.78
N LYS A 16 11.77 -4.42 -24.93
CA LYS A 16 11.07 -3.59 -25.91
C LYS A 16 9.76 -3.04 -25.32
N ASN A 17 8.97 -3.86 -24.63
CA ASN A 17 7.74 -3.43 -23.98
C ASN A 17 7.97 -2.46 -22.83
N ASN A 18 8.99 -2.70 -21.99
CA ASN A 18 9.36 -1.80 -20.91
C ASN A 18 9.87 -0.46 -21.46
N THR A 19 10.64 -0.49 -22.56
CA THR A 19 11.09 0.72 -23.26
C THR A 19 9.93 1.48 -23.89
N ILE A 20 8.97 0.81 -24.54
CA ILE A 20 7.76 1.41 -25.11
C ILE A 20 6.85 1.99 -24.02
N PHE A 21 6.71 1.30 -22.89
CA PHE A 21 5.94 1.75 -21.73
C PHE A 21 6.58 2.99 -21.10
N ASN A 22 7.91 3.00 -20.91
CA ASN A 22 8.65 4.16 -20.42
C ASN A 22 8.61 5.33 -21.42
N ARG A 23 8.68 5.08 -22.75
CA ARG A 23 8.51 6.12 -23.78
C ARG A 23 7.09 6.65 -23.84
N SER A 24 6.08 5.81 -23.63
CA SER A 24 4.67 6.21 -23.59
C SER A 24 4.34 6.98 -22.32
N LEU A 25 4.88 6.57 -21.17
CA LEU A 25 4.82 7.33 -19.93
C LEU A 25 5.53 8.67 -20.07
N ALA A 26 6.74 8.71 -20.64
CA ALA A 26 7.46 9.95 -20.93
C ALA A 26 6.70 10.83 -21.93
N LYS A 27 6.09 10.27 -23.00
CA LYS A 27 5.25 11.04 -23.92
C LYS A 27 3.98 11.59 -23.26
N HIS A 28 3.33 10.81 -22.39
CA HIS A 28 2.14 11.24 -21.67
C HIS A 28 2.47 12.24 -20.55
N GLU A 29 3.67 12.17 -19.98
CA GLU A 29 4.21 13.10 -18.99
C GLU A 29 4.70 14.40 -19.66
N ILE A 30 5.36 14.31 -20.83
CA ILE A 30 5.74 15.46 -21.67
C ILE A 30 4.51 16.16 -22.25
N GLN A 31 3.49 15.45 -22.78
CA GLN A 31 2.24 16.09 -23.23
C GLN A 31 1.45 16.71 -22.07
N ARG A 32 1.55 16.16 -20.86
CA ARG A 32 0.93 16.76 -19.66
C ARG A 32 1.70 17.99 -19.18
N ASN A 33 3.01 18.05 -19.40
CA ASN A 33 3.85 19.21 -19.10
C ASN A 33 3.84 20.29 -20.22
N LEU A 34 3.61 19.92 -21.48
CA LEU A 34 3.41 20.85 -22.60
C LEU A 34 2.01 21.48 -22.63
N LYS A 35 1.04 20.93 -21.88
CA LYS A 35 -0.28 21.59 -21.70
C LYS A 35 -0.25 22.81 -20.78
N TYR A 36 0.94 23.21 -20.31
CA TYR A 36 1.24 24.54 -19.80
C TYR A 36 2.08 25.31 -20.83
N GLN A 37 1.59 25.38 -22.06
CA GLN A 37 2.11 26.33 -23.04
C GLN A 37 1.56 27.70 -22.68
N SER A 38 2.48 28.64 -22.51
CA SER A 38 2.22 30.07 -22.29
C SER A 38 1.18 30.59 -23.28
N HIS A 39 -0.05 30.83 -22.82
CA HIS A 39 -1.01 31.58 -23.61
C HIS A 39 -1.02 33.02 -23.12
N ARG A 40 -0.15 33.78 -23.78
CA ARG A 40 -0.34 35.10 -24.37
C ARG A 40 -1.58 35.87 -23.89
N GLU A 41 -1.32 37.09 -23.44
CA GLU A 41 -2.25 38.20 -23.24
C GLU A 41 -3.46 38.13 -24.18
N ASN A 42 -4.65 38.15 -23.59
CA ASN A 42 -5.83 38.67 -24.26
C ASN A 42 -6.46 39.69 -23.31
N LEU A 43 -6.18 40.96 -23.62
CA LEU A 43 -7.00 42.10 -23.24
C LEU A 43 -8.45 41.80 -23.60
N TYR A 44 -9.32 41.80 -22.59
CA TYR A 44 -10.75 42.01 -22.81
C TYR A 44 -11.20 43.15 -21.91
N ASP A 45 -11.53 44.25 -22.58
CA ASP A 45 -12.17 45.43 -22.05
C ASP A 45 -13.38 45.02 -21.19
N ASN A 46 -13.34 45.39 -19.91
CA ASN A 46 -14.55 45.47 -19.12
C ASN A 46 -14.62 46.82 -18.43
N LYS A 47 -15.47 47.66 -19.03
CA LYS A 47 -16.13 48.86 -18.50
C LYS A 47 -15.69 49.28 -17.09
N MET A 48 -15.05 50.45 -17.05
CA MET A 48 -14.99 51.30 -15.88
C MET A 48 -16.34 51.32 -15.16
N ASN A 49 -16.33 50.98 -13.87
CA ASN A 49 -17.24 51.60 -12.92
C ASN A 49 -16.37 52.24 -11.82
N LYS A 50 -16.08 53.53 -11.98
CA LYS A 50 -15.51 54.36 -10.92
C LYS A 50 -16.59 54.50 -9.86
N ASN A 51 -16.31 54.07 -8.62
CA ASN A 51 -16.75 54.67 -7.35
C ASN A 51 -16.52 53.70 -6.18
N MET A 52 -15.31 53.70 -5.61
CA MET A 52 -15.17 53.61 -4.15
C MET A 52 -13.81 54.19 -3.76
N LYS A 53 -13.86 55.16 -2.84
CA LYS A 53 -12.73 55.96 -2.35
C LYS A 53 -11.78 55.12 -1.51
N ASP A 54 -10.53 55.56 -1.50
CA ASP A 54 -9.42 55.12 -0.65
C ASP A 54 -9.86 54.61 0.73
N ASP A 55 -9.45 53.38 1.04
CA ASP A 55 -9.00 53.06 2.39
C ASP A 55 -7.65 52.35 2.31
N HIS A 56 -6.73 52.87 3.10
CA HIS A 56 -5.31 52.66 3.06
C HIS A 56 -4.95 51.23 3.51
N ASN A 57 -4.02 50.61 2.80
CA ASN A 57 -3.10 49.58 3.30
C ASN A 57 -3.71 48.28 3.88
N ASN A 58 -3.91 47.29 3.01
CA ASN A 58 -3.36 45.92 3.20
C ASN A 58 -3.56 45.07 1.94
N LYS A 59 -3.05 45.54 0.80
CA LYS A 59 -2.86 44.67 -0.36
C LYS A 59 -1.61 43.82 -0.07
N PRO A 60 -1.70 42.49 0.08
CA PRO A 60 -0.52 41.68 0.39
C PRO A 60 0.45 41.81 -0.78
N THR A 61 1.65 42.35 -0.51
CA THR A 61 2.72 42.54 -1.48
C THR A 61 3.02 41.22 -2.18
N TYR A 62 3.39 41.27 -3.46
CA TYR A 62 3.83 40.12 -4.26
C TYR A 62 4.89 39.25 -3.54
N GLU A 63 5.68 39.82 -2.64
CA GLU A 63 6.60 39.09 -1.76
C GLU A 63 5.92 38.14 -0.76
N TYR A 64 4.71 38.44 -0.28
CA TYR A 64 3.92 37.55 0.57
C TYR A 64 3.32 36.38 -0.22
N LEU A 65 3.04 36.58 -1.52
CA LEU A 65 2.68 35.50 -2.45
C LEU A 65 3.91 34.67 -2.88
N LYS A 66 5.11 35.28 -2.89
CA LYS A 66 6.39 34.67 -3.27
C LYS A 66 7.07 33.93 -2.11
N LYS A 67 6.75 34.25 -0.85
CA LYS A 67 6.87 33.31 0.29
C LYS A 67 5.81 32.23 0.10
N GLY A 68 6.11 31.34 -0.85
CA GLY A 68 5.15 30.45 -1.49
C GLY A 68 4.26 29.73 -0.50
N LEU A 69 2.97 29.72 -0.79
CA LEU A 69 2.04 28.74 -0.24
C LEU A 69 2.75 27.38 -0.20
N ASN A 70 2.84 26.80 1.00
CA ASN A 70 3.48 25.51 1.22
C ASN A 70 2.99 24.54 0.14
N GLU A 71 3.89 23.91 -0.61
CA GLU A 71 3.53 23.03 -1.73
C GLU A 71 2.52 21.96 -1.27
N LEU A 72 2.65 21.49 -0.02
CA LEU A 72 1.69 20.61 0.63
C LEU A 72 0.30 21.24 0.83
N GLU A 73 0.21 22.50 1.24
CA GLU A 73 -1.06 23.21 1.44
C GLU A 73 -1.76 23.46 0.11
N SER A 74 -1.02 23.93 -0.90
CA SER A 74 -1.54 24.07 -2.26
C SER A 74 -2.02 22.73 -2.81
N TYR A 75 -1.25 21.66 -2.57
CA TYR A 75 -1.63 20.30 -2.92
C TYR A 75 -2.93 19.90 -2.21
N LYS A 76 -3.07 20.10 -0.90
CA LYS A 76 -4.29 19.73 -0.16
C LYS A 76 -5.51 20.55 -0.61
N LYS A 77 -5.36 21.87 -0.82
CA LYS A 77 -6.43 22.77 -1.28
C LYS A 77 -7.02 22.32 -2.61
N ASN A 78 -6.17 21.84 -3.52
CA ASN A 78 -6.57 21.36 -4.84
C ASN A 78 -7.17 19.94 -4.85
N TYR A 79 -7.36 19.29 -3.70
CA TYR A 79 -7.89 17.92 -3.61
C TYR A 79 -9.24 17.75 -4.33
N ASN A 80 -10.23 18.60 -4.07
CA ASN A 80 -11.58 18.45 -4.63
C ASN A 80 -11.57 18.47 -6.16
N ASN A 81 -10.79 19.39 -6.75
CA ASN A 81 -10.59 19.49 -8.19
C ASN A 81 -9.91 18.22 -8.76
N ARG A 82 -8.84 17.74 -8.10
CA ARG A 82 -8.18 16.49 -8.52
C ARG A 82 -9.12 15.29 -8.41
N TYR A 83 -9.88 15.20 -7.33
CA TYR A 83 -10.80 14.10 -7.06
C TYR A 83 -11.96 14.06 -8.06
N ALA A 84 -12.56 15.21 -8.38
CA ALA A 84 -13.65 15.33 -9.35
C ALA A 84 -13.24 14.87 -10.76
N LYS A 85 -11.99 15.13 -11.15
CA LYS A 85 -11.44 14.74 -12.47
C LYS A 85 -11.08 13.26 -12.59
N LYS A 86 -11.07 12.50 -11.48
CA LYS A 86 -10.64 11.08 -11.45
C LYS A 86 -11.83 10.14 -11.59
N LYS A 87 -11.59 8.95 -12.16
CA LYS A 87 -12.58 7.88 -12.33
C LYS A 87 -12.01 6.52 -11.90
N GLY A 88 -12.88 5.59 -11.51
CA GLY A 88 -12.52 4.21 -11.11
C GLY A 88 -11.47 4.16 -9.99
N LEU A 89 -10.48 3.27 -10.14
CA LEU A 89 -9.39 3.06 -9.17
C LEU A 89 -8.59 4.32 -8.87
N SER A 90 -8.44 5.21 -9.85
CA SER A 90 -7.69 6.47 -9.66
C SER A 90 -8.40 7.43 -8.70
N LYS A 91 -9.73 7.31 -8.57
CA LYS A 91 -10.52 8.08 -7.60
C LYS A 91 -10.38 7.50 -6.20
N LEU A 92 -10.32 6.18 -6.08
CA LEU A 92 -10.02 5.47 -4.82
C LEU A 92 -8.60 5.80 -4.32
N ASP A 93 -7.58 5.77 -5.19
CA ASP A 93 -6.22 6.17 -4.82
C ASP A 93 -6.18 7.64 -4.33
N CYS A 94 -6.85 8.56 -5.03
CA CYS A 94 -6.91 9.96 -4.60
C CYS A 94 -7.58 10.13 -3.23
N TYR A 95 -8.63 9.35 -2.95
CA TYR A 95 -9.31 9.33 -1.66
C TYR A 95 -8.44 8.75 -0.54
N SER A 96 -7.82 7.59 -0.80
CA SER A 96 -6.93 6.91 0.14
C SER A 96 -5.71 7.76 0.46
N GLU A 97 -5.12 8.44 -0.52
CA GLU A 97 -4.03 9.38 -0.30
C GLU A 97 -4.43 10.50 0.66
N LYS A 98 -5.61 11.12 0.45
CA LYS A 98 -6.12 12.14 1.37
C LYS A 98 -6.28 11.58 2.78
N LYS A 99 -6.88 10.40 2.93
CA LYS A 99 -7.03 9.74 4.23
C LYS A 99 -5.67 9.53 4.93
N VAL A 100 -4.64 9.10 4.20
CA VAL A 100 -3.30 8.93 4.76
C VAL A 100 -2.71 10.28 5.17
N PHE A 101 -2.86 11.32 4.36
CA PHE A 101 -2.36 12.66 4.67
C PHE A 101 -3.02 13.26 5.90
N ASP A 102 -4.35 13.15 6.00
CA ASP A 102 -5.11 13.62 7.18
C ASP A 102 -4.64 12.91 8.45
N LYS A 103 -4.33 11.60 8.35
CA LYS A 103 -3.79 10.83 9.48
C LYS A 103 -2.37 11.26 9.86
N ILE A 104 -1.54 11.60 8.89
CA ILE A 104 -0.19 12.14 9.13
C ILE A 104 -0.27 13.51 9.83
N ASP A 105 -1.18 14.39 9.40
CA ASP A 105 -1.40 15.69 10.04
C ASP A 105 -1.85 15.51 11.50
N GLU A 106 -2.78 14.59 11.74
CA GLU A 106 -3.26 14.25 13.07
C GLU A 106 -2.12 13.77 13.99
N ILE A 107 -1.15 13.04 13.45
CA ILE A 107 0.07 12.63 14.16
C ILE A 107 0.93 13.85 14.53
N TYR A 108 1.13 14.79 13.60
CA TYR A 108 1.89 16.02 13.85
C TYR A 108 1.20 16.97 14.84
N GLU A 109 -0.12 17.07 14.81
CA GLU A 109 -0.90 17.84 15.78
C GLU A 109 -0.78 17.22 17.18
N LEU A 110 -0.91 15.89 17.26
CA LEU A 110 -0.70 15.18 18.51
C LEU A 110 0.73 15.33 19.03
N SER A 111 1.72 15.44 18.13
CA SER A 111 3.10 15.67 18.54
C SER A 111 3.37 17.05 19.09
N ARG A 112 2.70 18.08 18.58
CA ARG A 112 2.80 19.44 19.12
C ARG A 112 2.12 19.59 20.48
N LYS A 113 0.98 18.91 20.69
CA LYS A 113 0.18 19.04 21.92
C LYS A 113 0.75 18.29 23.13
N VAL A 114 1.66 17.33 22.91
CA VAL A 114 2.30 16.59 24.00
C VAL A 114 3.59 17.33 24.36
N ASN A 115 3.72 17.79 25.62
CA ASN A 115 4.87 18.53 26.16
C ASN A 115 6.18 17.71 26.13
N ASN A 116 6.70 17.42 24.93
CA ASN A 116 8.03 16.88 24.65
C ASN A 116 8.39 15.52 25.27
N SER A 117 7.48 14.87 26.01
CA SER A 117 7.70 13.50 26.47
C SER A 117 7.54 12.53 25.30
N LYS A 118 8.66 12.23 24.61
CA LYS A 118 8.76 11.24 23.51
C LYS A 118 8.03 9.93 23.85
N LYS A 119 8.07 9.51 25.11
CA LYS A 119 7.36 8.32 25.63
C LYS A 119 5.83 8.46 25.59
N ALA A 120 5.27 9.59 26.04
CA ALA A 120 3.83 9.81 26.02
C ALA A 120 3.29 9.99 24.60
N LEU A 121 4.08 10.64 23.73
CA LEU A 121 3.79 10.72 22.30
C LEU A 121 3.65 9.33 21.68
N LYS A 122 4.70 8.50 21.80
CA LYS A 122 4.70 7.13 21.27
C LYS A 122 3.49 6.35 21.79
N LYS A 123 3.20 6.40 23.09
CA LYS A 123 2.04 5.73 23.69
C LYS A 123 0.72 6.18 23.07
N LYS A 124 0.49 7.48 22.88
CA LYS A 124 -0.72 8.01 22.26
C LYS A 124 -0.83 7.63 20.77
N LEU A 125 0.28 7.67 20.02
CA LEU A 125 0.33 7.27 18.62
C LEU A 125 0.06 5.78 18.43
N TYR A 126 0.70 4.92 19.23
CA TYR A 126 0.43 3.49 19.23
C TYR A 126 -1.03 3.18 19.60
N LYS A 127 -1.58 3.89 20.60
CA LYS A 127 -2.98 3.72 21.00
C LYS A 127 -3.96 4.02 19.88
N LYS A 128 -3.68 5.04 19.07
CA LYS A 128 -4.62 5.56 18.07
C LYS A 128 -4.45 4.95 16.68
N PHE A 129 -3.21 4.70 16.27
CA PHE A 129 -2.89 4.25 14.91
C PHE A 129 -2.17 2.90 14.90
N GLY A 130 -1.30 2.67 15.88
CA GLY A 130 -0.49 1.46 15.99
C GLY A 130 -1.35 0.20 16.16
N TYR A 131 -2.22 0.15 17.17
CA TYR A 131 -3.01 -1.08 17.44
C TYR A 131 -3.86 -1.52 16.26
N ARG A 132 -4.47 -0.58 15.52
CA ARG A 132 -5.28 -0.93 14.35
C ARG A 132 -4.42 -1.58 13.26
N HIS A 133 -3.24 -1.01 12.97
CA HIS A 133 -2.32 -1.58 11.99
C HIS A 133 -1.70 -2.89 12.47
N ILE A 134 -1.29 -2.97 13.74
CA ILE A 134 -0.77 -4.20 14.35
C ILE A 134 -1.82 -5.30 14.24
N PHE A 135 -3.05 -5.03 14.68
CA PHE A 135 -4.14 -6.00 14.60
C PHE A 135 -4.38 -6.47 13.16
N PHE A 136 -4.40 -5.54 12.19
CA PHE A 136 -4.53 -5.88 10.77
C PHE A 136 -3.38 -6.77 10.27
N SER A 137 -2.14 -6.48 10.69
CA SER A 137 -0.96 -7.27 10.35
C SER A 137 -0.90 -8.64 11.04
N LEU A 138 -1.66 -8.85 12.11
CA LEU A 138 -1.77 -10.15 12.79
C LEU A 138 -2.75 -11.10 12.08
N LEU A 139 -3.63 -10.62 11.18
CA LEU A 139 -4.60 -11.49 10.49
C LEU A 139 -3.97 -12.70 9.79
N PRO A 140 -2.87 -12.55 9.02
CA PRO A 140 -2.24 -13.70 8.37
C PRO A 140 -1.74 -14.76 9.36
N LEU A 141 -1.39 -14.39 10.59
CA LEU A 141 -0.91 -15.37 11.58
C LEU A 141 -1.94 -16.45 11.89
N PHE A 142 -3.24 -16.14 11.77
CA PHE A 142 -4.28 -17.15 11.92
C PHE A 142 -4.22 -18.24 10.84
N GLY A 143 -3.74 -17.93 9.64
CA GLY A 143 -3.52 -18.94 8.59
C GLY A 143 -2.35 -19.89 8.90
N ILE A 144 -1.40 -19.47 9.74
CA ILE A 144 -0.30 -20.35 10.16
C ILE A 144 -0.83 -21.46 11.07
N ILE A 145 -1.91 -21.21 11.81
CA ILE A 145 -2.50 -22.17 12.75
C ILE A 145 -2.90 -23.47 12.03
N LEU A 146 -3.54 -23.39 10.86
CA LEU A 146 -3.94 -24.58 10.12
C LEU A 146 -2.72 -25.45 9.76
N HIS A 147 -1.65 -24.83 9.27
CA HIS A 147 -0.40 -25.54 8.97
C HIS A 147 0.19 -26.23 10.20
N VAL A 148 0.18 -25.55 11.36
CA VAL A 148 0.70 -26.13 12.61
C VAL A 148 -0.15 -27.31 13.05
N LEU A 149 -1.48 -27.21 12.96
CA LEU A 149 -2.42 -28.26 13.35
C LEU A 149 -2.23 -29.55 12.54
N PHE A 150 -2.02 -29.43 11.24
CA PHE A 150 -1.80 -30.56 10.32
C PHE A 150 -0.32 -30.88 10.07
N SER A 151 0.60 -30.22 10.77
CA SER A 151 2.03 -30.50 10.66
C SER A 151 2.40 -31.88 11.23
N LYS A 152 3.61 -32.36 10.93
CA LYS A 152 4.15 -33.61 11.48
C LYS A 152 4.20 -33.64 13.02
N ILE A 153 4.20 -32.48 13.66
CA ILE A 153 4.24 -32.31 15.12
C ILE A 153 2.85 -31.98 15.68
N GLY A 154 1.89 -31.65 14.80
CA GLY A 154 0.55 -31.22 15.16
C GLY A 154 -0.32 -32.34 15.74
N PRO A 155 -1.42 -31.97 16.41
CA PRO A 155 -2.38 -32.92 16.97
C PRO A 155 -3.00 -33.82 15.90
N PHE A 156 -3.13 -33.35 14.65
CA PHE A 156 -3.73 -34.11 13.57
C PHE A 156 -2.74 -34.98 12.79
N LYS A 157 -1.49 -35.14 13.25
CA LYS A 157 -0.47 -35.94 12.55
C LYS A 157 -0.85 -37.42 12.35
N LYS A 158 -1.77 -37.94 13.16
CA LYS A 158 -2.24 -39.33 13.14
C LYS A 158 -3.60 -39.50 12.46
N TYR A 159 -4.06 -38.51 11.68
CA TYR A 159 -5.32 -38.61 10.96
C TYR A 159 -5.10 -39.03 9.51
N CYS A 160 -5.89 -40.01 9.04
CA CYS A 160 -5.92 -40.46 7.65
C CYS A 160 -7.28 -40.13 7.02
N PRO A 161 -7.35 -39.67 5.76
CA PRO A 161 -8.62 -39.53 5.05
C PRO A 161 -9.40 -40.86 4.95
N SER A 162 -10.72 -40.80 4.85
CA SER A 162 -11.58 -41.99 4.82
C SER A 162 -11.32 -42.92 3.63
N ASP A 163 -10.73 -42.42 2.54
CA ASP A 163 -10.44 -43.13 1.30
C ASP A 163 -8.97 -43.55 1.16
N CYS A 164 -8.21 -43.63 2.26
CA CYS A 164 -6.78 -43.95 2.21
C CYS A 164 -6.44 -45.45 2.02
N GLY A 165 -7.41 -46.29 1.64
CA GLY A 165 -7.17 -47.72 1.35
C GLY A 165 -6.13 -47.97 0.26
N ASN A 166 -6.17 -47.16 -0.80
CA ASN A 166 -5.23 -47.26 -1.92
C ASN A 166 -3.78 -46.91 -1.54
N THR A 167 -3.58 -46.05 -0.53
CA THR A 167 -2.24 -45.69 -0.04
C THR A 167 -1.66 -46.73 0.92
N HIS A 168 -2.46 -47.70 1.33
CA HIS A 168 -2.08 -48.76 2.29
C HIS A 168 -2.17 -50.17 1.70
N ASN A 169 -2.42 -50.32 0.39
CA ASN A 169 -2.60 -51.60 -0.30
C ASN A 169 -3.68 -52.51 0.33
N VAL A 170 -4.81 -51.93 0.74
CA VAL A 170 -5.91 -52.67 1.40
C VAL A 170 -7.18 -52.59 0.56
N SER A 171 -7.81 -53.75 0.34
CA SER A 171 -8.98 -53.89 -0.53
C SER A 171 -10.33 -53.84 0.21
N SER A 172 -10.37 -53.88 1.55
CA SER A 172 -11.60 -53.91 2.35
C SER A 172 -11.67 -52.83 3.45
N GLU A 173 -12.87 -52.31 3.69
CA GLU A 173 -13.15 -51.22 4.66
C GLU A 173 -12.99 -51.67 6.13
N THR A 174 -13.31 -52.93 6.42
CA THR A 174 -13.09 -53.56 7.73
C THR A 174 -11.62 -53.76 8.06
N ASP A 175 -10.78 -54.01 7.05
CA ASP A 175 -9.34 -54.17 7.23
C ASP A 175 -8.65 -52.82 7.44
N ILE A 176 -9.08 -51.78 6.72
CA ILE A 176 -8.57 -50.41 6.89
C ILE A 176 -8.76 -49.92 8.32
N THR A 177 -9.97 -50.07 8.89
CA THR A 177 -10.26 -49.62 10.26
C THR A 177 -9.39 -50.33 11.30
N LYS A 178 -9.19 -51.65 11.14
CA LYS A 178 -8.31 -52.44 12.01
C LYS A 178 -6.84 -52.01 11.89
N ILE A 179 -6.33 -51.85 10.67
CA ILE A 179 -4.95 -51.42 10.40
C ILE A 179 -4.67 -50.05 11.04
N HIS A 180 -5.60 -49.10 10.91
CA HIS A 180 -5.47 -47.78 11.51
C HIS A 180 -5.48 -47.84 13.04
N SER A 181 -6.41 -48.61 13.63
CA SER A 181 -6.46 -48.78 15.09
C SER A 181 -5.17 -49.41 15.64
N GLN A 182 -4.59 -50.38 14.93
CA GLN A 182 -3.38 -51.09 15.33
C GLN A 182 -2.12 -50.22 15.16
N ALA A 183 -2.09 -49.33 14.17
CA ALA A 183 -1.04 -48.33 13.97
C ALA A 183 -1.24 -47.05 14.81
N GLY A 184 -2.35 -46.93 15.54
CA GLY A 184 -2.71 -45.78 16.36
C GLY A 184 -3.11 -44.53 15.56
N PHE A 185 -3.65 -44.70 14.35
CA PHE A 185 -4.19 -43.64 13.49
C PHE A 185 -5.72 -43.58 13.60
N GLU A 186 -6.27 -42.37 13.46
CA GLU A 186 -7.71 -42.13 13.39
C GLU A 186 -8.15 -41.86 11.95
N LEU A 187 -9.27 -42.49 11.56
CA LEU A 187 -9.86 -42.27 10.24
C LEU A 187 -10.74 -41.02 10.28
N ALA A 188 -10.36 -40.01 9.51
CA ALA A 188 -11.13 -38.78 9.36
C ALA A 188 -12.33 -39.02 8.44
N LYS A 189 -13.50 -38.44 8.76
CA LYS A 189 -14.71 -38.52 7.92
C LYS A 189 -14.64 -37.71 6.61
N ILE A 190 -13.45 -37.27 6.22
CA ILE A 190 -13.19 -36.51 5.01
C ILE A 190 -12.36 -37.37 4.05
N ASN A 191 -12.67 -37.29 2.77
CA ASN A 191 -11.87 -37.95 1.74
C ASN A 191 -10.66 -37.09 1.36
N THR A 192 -9.72 -37.70 0.64
CA THR A 192 -8.42 -37.11 0.28
C THR A 192 -8.62 -35.88 -0.60
N ALA A 193 -9.51 -35.95 -1.58
CA ALA A 193 -9.80 -34.84 -2.48
C ALA A 193 -10.37 -33.61 -1.74
N LYS A 194 -11.32 -33.80 -0.80
CA LYS A 194 -11.88 -32.70 0.00
C LYS A 194 -10.83 -32.11 0.92
N ALA A 195 -10.02 -32.95 1.58
CA ALA A 195 -8.93 -32.49 2.45
C ALA A 195 -7.93 -31.62 1.67
N GLN A 196 -7.48 -32.08 0.50
CA GLN A 196 -6.59 -31.30 -0.37
C GLN A 196 -7.22 -29.99 -0.84
N THR A 197 -8.50 -30.02 -1.23
CA THR A 197 -9.22 -28.80 -1.66
C THR A 197 -9.29 -27.77 -0.53
N ILE A 198 -9.56 -28.20 0.70
CA ILE A 198 -9.61 -27.32 1.88
C ILE A 198 -8.23 -26.68 2.14
N ILE A 199 -7.16 -27.48 2.08
CA ILE A 199 -5.78 -26.99 2.27
C ILE A 199 -5.42 -25.96 1.20
N ILE A 200 -5.65 -26.28 -0.08
CA ILE A 200 -5.33 -25.36 -1.19
C ILE A 200 -6.10 -24.05 -1.08
N LEU A 201 -7.41 -24.11 -0.79
CA LEU A 201 -8.25 -22.93 -0.64
C LEU A 201 -7.77 -22.05 0.53
N HIS A 202 -7.44 -22.69 1.65
CA HIS A 202 -6.91 -22.00 2.82
C HIS A 202 -5.56 -21.33 2.52
N ASP A 203 -4.65 -22.02 1.83
CA ASP A 203 -3.33 -21.49 1.48
C ASP A 203 -3.44 -20.31 0.51
N LEU A 204 -4.33 -20.41 -0.48
CA LEU A 204 -4.64 -19.32 -1.39
C LEU A 204 -5.16 -18.09 -0.63
N PHE A 205 -6.06 -18.31 0.33
CA PHE A 205 -6.59 -17.23 1.17
C PHE A 205 -5.49 -16.60 2.04
N PHE A 206 -4.64 -17.41 2.68
CA PHE A 206 -3.51 -16.95 3.48
C PHE A 206 -2.52 -16.11 2.65
N VAL A 207 -2.13 -16.58 1.47
CA VAL A 207 -1.23 -15.85 0.55
C VAL A 207 -1.86 -14.53 0.13
N THR A 208 -3.15 -14.54 -0.21
CA THR A 208 -3.89 -13.32 -0.60
C THR A 208 -3.92 -12.29 0.54
N LEU A 209 -4.17 -12.72 1.78
CA LEU A 209 -4.13 -11.86 2.95
C LEU A 209 -2.73 -11.29 3.20
N CYS A 210 -1.68 -12.10 3.07
CA CYS A 210 -0.29 -11.64 3.19
C CYS A 210 0.02 -10.53 2.19
N ILE A 211 -0.31 -10.75 0.91
CA ILE A 211 -0.10 -9.77 -0.17
C ILE A 211 -0.87 -8.48 0.11
N ALA A 212 -2.11 -8.59 0.58
CA ALA A 212 -2.94 -7.43 0.93
C ALA A 212 -2.30 -6.60 2.06
N VAL A 213 -1.85 -7.24 3.15
CA VAL A 213 -1.17 -6.56 4.27
C VAL A 213 0.10 -5.85 3.82
N ILE A 214 0.93 -6.53 3.03
CA ILE A 214 2.18 -5.97 2.49
C ILE A 214 1.88 -4.78 1.59
N THR A 215 0.90 -4.90 0.70
CA THR A 215 0.52 -3.84 -0.26
C THR A 215 -0.01 -2.60 0.47
N VAL A 216 -0.87 -2.77 1.48
CA VAL A 216 -1.36 -1.64 2.30
C VAL A 216 -0.20 -0.97 3.04
N THR A 217 0.74 -1.75 3.58
CA THR A 217 1.91 -1.22 4.29
C THR A 217 2.79 -0.39 3.36
N ILE A 218 3.16 -0.95 2.20
CA ILE A 218 3.97 -0.26 1.18
C ILE A 218 3.26 1.01 0.71
N TYR A 219 1.94 0.95 0.48
CA TYR A 219 1.15 2.11 0.07
C TYR A 219 1.23 3.25 1.08
N ILE A 220 1.05 2.96 2.37
CA ILE A 220 1.14 3.97 3.45
C ILE A 220 2.53 4.59 3.49
N LEU A 221 3.59 3.78 3.36
CA LEU A 221 4.97 4.27 3.32
C LEU A 221 5.18 5.22 2.13
N ILE A 222 4.79 4.82 0.92
CA ILE A 222 4.91 5.65 -0.29
C ILE A 222 4.20 7.00 -0.10
N LYS A 223 2.97 6.98 0.41
CA LYS A 223 2.20 8.22 0.63
C LYS A 223 2.80 9.06 1.77
N PHE A 224 3.37 8.45 2.80
CA PHE A 224 4.12 9.17 3.83
C PHE A 224 5.34 9.90 3.25
N VAL A 225 6.13 9.24 2.38
CA VAL A 225 7.25 9.90 1.68
C VAL A 225 6.75 11.08 0.86
N LYS A 226 5.69 10.88 0.08
CA LYS A 226 5.10 11.93 -0.75
C LYS A 226 4.66 13.14 0.09
N ASN A 227 4.05 12.91 1.24
CA ASN A 227 3.65 13.98 2.16
C ASN A 227 4.87 14.78 2.65
N GLN A 228 5.93 14.08 3.06
CA GLN A 228 7.16 14.70 3.53
C GLN A 228 7.91 15.47 2.43
N GLY A 229 7.95 14.91 1.22
CA GLY A 229 8.48 15.59 0.03
C GLY A 229 7.78 16.94 -0.17
N LEU A 230 6.46 16.91 -0.33
CA LEU A 230 5.63 18.11 -0.49
C LEU A 230 5.79 19.11 0.67
N LYS A 231 5.95 18.62 1.90
CA LYS A 231 6.17 19.49 3.08
C LYS A 231 7.51 20.20 3.04
N SER A 232 8.52 19.57 2.44
CA SER A 232 9.88 20.11 2.30
C SER A 232 10.11 20.89 1.00
N GLY A 233 9.08 21.09 0.18
CA GLY A 233 9.20 21.68 -1.16
C GLY A 233 10.01 20.82 -2.13
N LYS A 234 10.18 19.53 -1.80
CA LYS A 234 10.90 18.56 -2.63
C LYS A 234 9.86 17.77 -3.40
N GLY A 235 10.12 17.59 -4.69
CA GLY A 235 9.29 16.77 -5.56
C GLY A 235 9.29 15.28 -5.16
N LYS A 236 9.03 14.40 -6.11
CA LYS A 236 9.01 12.94 -5.87
C LYS A 236 10.41 12.46 -5.44
N MET A 237 10.55 12.11 -4.16
CA MET A 237 11.81 11.59 -3.61
C MET A 237 12.09 10.18 -4.11
N ASN A 238 13.35 9.89 -4.42
CA ASN A 238 13.79 8.53 -4.79
C ASN A 238 13.99 7.64 -3.55
N MET A 239 14.14 6.34 -3.75
CA MET A 239 14.30 5.36 -2.66
C MET A 239 15.51 5.68 -1.76
N LYS A 240 16.62 6.18 -2.32
CA LYS A 240 17.83 6.53 -1.56
C LYS A 240 17.58 7.74 -0.66
N GLU A 241 16.91 8.77 -1.18
CA GLU A 241 16.51 9.95 -0.43
C GLU A 241 15.52 9.61 0.69
N TYR A 242 14.61 8.66 0.44
CA TYR A 242 13.73 8.12 1.46
C TYR A 242 14.50 7.36 2.56
N CYS A 243 15.38 6.43 2.18
CA CYS A 243 16.20 5.71 3.15
C CYS A 243 17.04 6.67 4.00
N LYS A 244 17.57 7.74 3.39
CA LYS A 244 18.29 8.81 4.10
C LYS A 244 17.36 9.58 5.05
N LEU A 245 16.17 10.00 4.59
CA LEU A 245 15.17 10.66 5.43
C LEU A 245 14.75 9.79 6.61
N CYS A 246 14.50 8.50 6.41
CA CYS A 246 14.20 7.54 7.47
C CYS A 246 15.35 7.42 8.47
N LYS A 247 16.59 7.32 7.99
CA LYS A 247 17.78 7.26 8.84
C LYS A 247 17.94 8.55 9.66
N ASP A 248 17.71 9.71 9.06
CA ASP A 248 17.81 11.01 9.73
C ASP A 248 16.69 11.21 10.78
N LEU A 249 15.47 10.75 10.47
CA LEU A 249 14.33 10.74 11.40
C LEU A 249 14.57 9.81 12.59
N MET A 250 15.12 8.61 12.36
CA MET A 250 15.44 7.67 13.46
C MET A 250 16.60 8.18 14.32
N ASN A 251 17.58 8.84 13.72
CA ASN A 251 18.76 9.36 14.43
C ASN A 251 18.55 10.76 15.06
N ASN A 252 17.33 11.30 15.05
CA ASN A 252 17.01 12.65 15.57
C ASN A 252 17.93 13.77 15.05
N LYS A 253 18.39 13.71 13.78
CA LYS A 253 19.28 14.75 13.21
C LYS A 253 18.56 15.97 12.62
N ILE A 254 17.26 16.12 12.89
CA ILE A 254 16.50 17.31 12.49
C ILE A 254 16.44 18.24 13.70
N ASN A 255 17.48 19.05 13.86
CA ASN A 255 17.44 20.33 14.55
C ASN A 255 17.37 21.43 13.49
#